data_AF-V9XK39-F1
#
_entry.id   AF-V9XK39-F1
#
_cell.length_a   1.000
_cell.length_b   1.000
_cell.length_c   1.000
_cell.angle_alpha   90.00
_cell.angle_beta   90.00
_cell.angle_gamma   90.00
#
_symmetry.space_group_name_H-M   'P 1'
#
loop_
_entity.id
_entity.type
_entity.pdbx_description
1 polymer ?
#
loop_
_entity_poly.entity_id
_entity_poly.type
_entity_poly.pdbx_seq_one_letter_code
_entity_poly.pdbx_strand_id
1 'polypeptide(L)'
;MDKGSRPAPSFSGVPSMSLPRLSSRLSLLVVATVAGLTLTGCDSTTEDTSVAPAATSEQSPVPSSETPTTTPSPTTTRSTSTTAPNPAASADSSEALARLATLPIKGRAPKTGYSRDLFGQAWSDDVSVEFGGNGCDTRNDILRRDLVDIVYRPGTRDCVVASGTLNDLYTGTTIAFTRGQDTSTAVQIDHVVALSDAWQKGAQQLDAGTRADFANDPRNLQAVDGPTNQQKSDGDAATWLPPNRAYRCTYVARQIEVKAIYGLWVTQAEHDAMARVLTECGGGAPAAAPAPTTTTRQAPAPAPAPSPAPAPAPAPAPAEPAPAPAEVYYKNCAAARAAGAAPLYVGEPGYRPKMDGDGDGVACE
;
A
#
# COMPACT_ATOMS: atom_id res chain seq x y z
N MET A 1 63.43 9.74 29.20
CA MET A 1 64.24 9.50 28.00
C MET A 1 64.15 8.03 27.67
N ASP A 2 63.39 7.64 26.65
CA ASP A 2 63.68 6.46 25.84
C ASP A 2 62.88 6.54 24.53
N LYS A 3 63.58 6.55 23.39
CA LYS A 3 63.03 6.70 22.04
C LYS A 3 62.99 5.30 21.41
N GLY A 4 61.82 4.66 21.43
CA GLY A 4 61.57 3.41 20.71
C GLY A 4 61.00 3.66 19.31
N SER A 5 61.87 3.72 18.30
CA SER A 5 61.52 3.76 16.88
C SER A 5 60.80 2.48 16.44
N ARG A 6 59.61 2.60 15.84
CA ARG A 6 58.94 1.51 15.12
C ARG A 6 59.20 1.63 13.61
N PRO A 7 59.46 0.53 12.88
CA PRO A 7 59.73 0.56 11.46
C PRO A 7 58.45 0.67 10.61
N ALA A 8 58.58 1.31 9.45
CA ALA A 8 57.54 1.47 8.44
C ALA A 8 57.26 0.15 7.68
N PRO A 9 56.03 -0.09 7.21
CA PRO A 9 55.72 -1.23 6.35
C PRO A 9 56.15 -0.99 4.90
N SER A 10 56.82 -1.99 4.34
CA SER A 10 57.28 -2.08 2.96
C SER A 10 56.10 -2.31 2.00
N PHE A 11 55.91 -1.40 1.03
CA PHE A 11 55.03 -1.63 -0.12
C PHE A 11 55.76 -2.50 -1.14
N SER A 12 55.20 -3.65 -1.49
CA SER A 12 55.66 -4.47 -2.61
C SER A 12 54.48 -5.15 -3.28
N GLY A 13 54.38 -4.96 -4.60
CA GLY A 13 53.65 -5.85 -5.50
C GLY A 13 52.29 -5.34 -6.01
N VAL A 14 52.29 -4.47 -7.01
CA VAL A 14 51.16 -4.33 -7.94
C VAL A 14 51.44 -5.20 -9.15
N PRO A 15 50.66 -6.26 -9.44
CA PRO A 15 50.81 -6.98 -10.70
C PRO A 15 50.14 -6.18 -11.83
N SER A 16 50.95 -5.89 -12.85
CA SER A 16 50.56 -5.27 -14.10
C SER A 16 49.62 -6.21 -14.88
N MET A 17 48.32 -5.89 -14.97
CA MET A 17 47.40 -6.60 -15.86
C MET A 17 47.45 -5.99 -17.26
N SER A 18 47.92 -6.82 -18.19
CA SER A 18 48.03 -6.56 -19.62
C SER A 18 46.63 -6.62 -20.27
N LEU A 19 46.23 -5.57 -20.99
CA LEU A 19 45.01 -5.55 -21.79
C LEU A 19 45.12 -6.51 -23.01
N PRO A 20 44.13 -7.38 -23.28
CA PRO A 20 44.06 -8.08 -24.55
C PRO A 20 43.45 -7.19 -25.64
N ARG A 21 44.10 -7.20 -26.79
CA ARG A 21 43.71 -6.54 -28.04
C ARG A 21 42.39 -7.13 -28.57
N LEU A 22 41.40 -6.27 -28.85
CA LEU A 22 40.21 -6.66 -29.63
C LEU A 22 40.62 -6.82 -31.10
N SER A 23 40.69 -8.08 -31.57
CA SER A 23 40.71 -8.39 -33.00
C SER A 23 39.29 -8.29 -33.57
N SER A 24 39.11 -7.33 -34.47
CA SER A 24 37.95 -7.21 -35.35
C SER A 24 37.83 -8.46 -36.23
N ARG A 25 36.73 -9.22 -36.08
CA ARG A 25 36.32 -10.23 -37.05
C ARG A 25 34.96 -9.83 -37.62
N LEU A 26 35.05 -9.36 -38.86
CA LEU A 26 33.98 -9.17 -39.82
C LEU A 26 33.32 -10.54 -40.11
N SER A 27 32.07 -10.71 -39.71
CA SER A 27 31.26 -11.86 -40.12
C SER A 27 30.09 -11.37 -40.96
N LEU A 28 30.19 -11.68 -42.25
CA LEU A 28 29.09 -11.67 -43.23
C LEU A 28 27.91 -12.46 -42.67
N LEU A 29 26.71 -11.88 -42.70
CA LEU A 29 25.46 -12.64 -42.56
C LEU A 29 24.61 -12.42 -43.80
N VAL A 30 24.38 -13.55 -44.45
CA VAL A 30 23.63 -13.78 -45.69
C VAL A 30 22.16 -13.42 -45.45
N VAL A 31 21.62 -12.55 -46.31
CA VAL A 31 20.19 -12.26 -46.41
C VAL A 31 19.54 -13.42 -47.15
N ALA A 32 18.69 -14.19 -46.45
CA ALA A 32 17.77 -15.13 -47.06
C ALA A 32 16.35 -14.55 -46.98
N THR A 33 15.88 -14.05 -48.12
CA THR A 33 14.49 -13.70 -48.40
C THR A 33 13.63 -14.97 -48.45
N VAL A 34 12.53 -15.02 -47.69
CA VAL A 34 11.42 -15.94 -47.98
C VAL A 34 10.15 -15.12 -48.16
N ALA A 35 9.55 -15.36 -49.33
CA ALA A 35 8.37 -14.74 -49.88
C ALA A 35 7.09 -15.09 -49.11
N GLY A 36 6.10 -14.22 -49.27
CA GLY A 36 4.81 -14.31 -48.62
C GLY A 36 3.91 -15.45 -49.11
N LEU A 37 2.86 -15.67 -48.33
CA LEU A 37 1.64 -16.33 -48.76
C LEU A 37 0.47 -15.58 -48.14
N THR A 38 -0.24 -14.83 -48.97
CA THR A 38 -1.57 -14.29 -48.69
C THR A 38 -2.60 -15.38 -48.97
N LEU A 39 -3.49 -15.68 -48.03
CA LEU A 39 -4.79 -16.26 -48.35
C LEU A 39 -5.92 -15.37 -47.83
N THR A 40 -6.68 -14.89 -48.80
CA THR A 40 -8.00 -14.26 -48.76
C THR A 40 -9.13 -15.28 -48.59
N GLY A 41 -10.24 -14.83 -47.98
CA GLY A 41 -11.59 -15.44 -48.06
C GLY A 41 -11.97 -16.33 -46.87
N CYS A 42 -13.21 -16.39 -46.38
CA CYS A 42 -14.47 -15.83 -46.86
C CYS A 42 -15.43 -15.46 -45.72
N ASP A 43 -16.29 -14.50 -46.04
CA ASP A 43 -17.52 -14.04 -45.38
C ASP A 43 -18.61 -15.14 -45.36
N SER A 44 -19.52 -15.12 -44.37
CA SER A 44 -20.99 -15.28 -44.53
C SER A 44 -21.70 -15.68 -43.22
N THR A 45 -22.42 -14.70 -42.67
CA THR A 45 -23.86 -14.70 -42.31
C THR A 45 -24.49 -15.76 -41.36
N THR A 46 -25.12 -15.20 -40.30
CA THR A 46 -26.47 -15.46 -39.75
C THR A 46 -26.92 -16.88 -39.44
N GLU A 47 -27.35 -17.13 -38.20
CA GLU A 47 -28.79 -17.13 -37.87
C GLU A 47 -29.07 -17.21 -36.36
N ASP A 48 -30.20 -16.60 -36.05
CA ASP A 48 -30.94 -16.49 -34.80
C ASP A 48 -31.29 -17.86 -34.18
N THR A 49 -31.57 -17.89 -32.88
CA THR A 49 -32.77 -18.53 -32.28
C THR A 49 -32.61 -18.59 -30.75
N SER A 50 -33.20 -17.56 -30.13
CA SER A 50 -33.90 -17.58 -28.84
C SER A 50 -34.68 -18.87 -28.58
N VAL A 51 -34.71 -19.38 -27.34
CA VAL A 51 -35.93 -19.70 -26.56
C VAL A 51 -35.54 -20.36 -25.22
N ALA A 52 -35.84 -19.67 -24.12
CA ALA A 52 -36.43 -20.27 -22.92
C ALA A 52 -37.91 -19.82 -22.91
N PRO A 53 -38.86 -20.57 -22.30
CA PRO A 53 -39.13 -20.32 -20.88
C PRO A 53 -39.82 -21.45 -20.06
N ALA A 54 -39.89 -21.18 -18.74
CA ALA A 54 -40.99 -21.38 -17.79
C ALA A 54 -41.52 -22.78 -17.37
N ALA A 55 -41.29 -23.07 -16.08
CA ALA A 55 -42.26 -23.32 -15.00
C ALA A 55 -43.64 -23.96 -15.28
N THR A 56 -43.96 -25.00 -14.50
CA THR A 56 -45.34 -25.41 -14.18
C THR A 56 -45.45 -25.72 -12.68
N SER A 57 -46.39 -25.03 -12.03
CA SER A 57 -46.97 -25.36 -10.72
C SER A 57 -48.27 -26.12 -10.94
N GLU A 58 -48.63 -27.06 -10.06
CA GLU A 58 -50.01 -27.52 -9.95
C GLU A 58 -50.38 -27.94 -8.51
N GLN A 59 -51.64 -27.72 -8.20
CA GLN A 59 -52.22 -27.49 -6.86
C GLN A 59 -52.85 -28.75 -6.23
N SER A 60 -52.97 -28.65 -4.89
CA SER A 60 -53.83 -29.35 -3.91
C SER A 60 -55.22 -29.84 -4.36
N PRO A 61 -55.89 -30.76 -3.61
CA PRO A 61 -56.74 -30.31 -2.48
C PRO A 61 -56.84 -31.24 -1.24
N VAL A 62 -57.22 -30.61 -0.12
CA VAL A 62 -57.72 -31.14 1.18
C VAL A 62 -59.27 -31.16 1.20
N PRO A 63 -59.93 -31.89 2.13
CA PRO A 63 -60.49 -31.30 3.38
C PRO A 63 -60.52 -32.31 4.57
N SER A 64 -60.90 -32.07 5.84
CA SER A 64 -61.22 -30.94 6.74
C SER A 64 -61.44 -31.47 8.17
N SER A 65 -61.42 -30.56 9.16
CA SER A 65 -62.04 -30.59 10.51
C SER A 65 -61.30 -31.36 11.62
N GLU A 66 -61.04 -30.84 12.83
CA GLU A 66 -61.80 -29.91 13.69
C GLU A 66 -60.93 -28.94 14.55
N THR A 67 -61.57 -27.83 14.96
CA THR A 67 -61.24 -26.62 15.77
C THR A 67 -61.02 -26.84 17.29
N PRO A 68 -60.86 -25.80 18.16
CA PRO A 68 -59.90 -24.68 18.22
C PRO A 68 -59.26 -24.50 19.64
N THR A 69 -58.17 -23.74 19.80
CA THR A 69 -57.83 -23.07 21.08
C THR A 69 -57.04 -21.77 20.84
N THR A 70 -57.37 -20.79 21.66
CA THR A 70 -57.16 -19.33 21.66
C THR A 70 -55.74 -18.78 21.97
N THR A 71 -55.43 -17.58 21.42
CA THR A 71 -54.59 -16.46 21.99
C THR A 71 -53.07 -16.42 21.67
N PRO A 72 -52.39 -15.24 21.55
CA PRO A 72 -52.59 -14.07 20.69
C PRO A 72 -51.33 -13.74 19.82
N SER A 73 -51.43 -12.77 18.90
CA SER A 73 -50.33 -12.25 18.07
C SER A 73 -49.16 -11.66 18.88
N PRO A 74 -47.88 -11.88 18.47
CA PRO A 74 -46.79 -11.05 18.95
C PRO A 74 -46.73 -9.76 18.12
N THR A 75 -46.85 -8.63 18.82
CA THR A 75 -46.46 -7.31 18.33
C THR A 75 -44.95 -7.30 18.08
N THR A 76 -44.54 -7.06 16.84
CA THR A 76 -43.12 -6.85 16.48
C THR A 76 -42.66 -5.51 17.04
N THR A 77 -42.12 -5.51 18.25
CA THR A 77 -41.35 -4.38 18.80
C THR A 77 -39.98 -4.37 18.12
N ARG A 78 -39.72 -3.34 17.32
CA ARG A 78 -38.41 -3.04 16.74
C ARG A 78 -37.42 -2.77 17.87
N SER A 79 -36.68 -3.80 18.27
CA SER A 79 -35.57 -3.67 19.22
C SER A 79 -34.44 -2.92 18.53
N THR A 80 -34.26 -1.65 18.86
CA THR A 80 -33.00 -0.94 18.65
C THR A 80 -31.99 -1.46 19.66
N SER A 81 -31.36 -2.61 19.34
CA SER A 81 -30.17 -3.06 20.04
C SER A 81 -29.04 -2.09 19.72
N THR A 82 -28.87 -1.09 20.57
CA THR A 82 -27.61 -0.35 20.67
C THR A 82 -26.59 -1.34 21.22
N THR A 83 -25.77 -1.91 20.35
CA THR A 83 -24.62 -2.73 20.76
C THR A 83 -23.73 -1.87 21.64
N ALA A 84 -23.61 -2.23 22.92
CA ALA A 84 -22.67 -1.59 23.83
C ALA A 84 -21.23 -1.77 23.26
N PRO A 85 -20.37 -0.73 23.32
CA PRO A 85 -19.02 -0.84 22.80
C PRO A 85 -18.23 -1.94 23.51
N ASN A 86 -17.39 -2.66 22.75
CA ASN A 86 -16.50 -3.68 23.27
C ASN A 86 -15.50 -3.04 24.28
N PRO A 87 -15.50 -3.44 25.57
CA PRO A 87 -14.67 -2.81 26.60
C PRO A 87 -13.15 -2.88 26.34
N ALA A 88 -12.69 -3.89 25.60
CA ALA A 88 -11.27 -4.01 25.23
C ALA A 88 -10.88 -2.97 24.17
N ALA A 89 -11.71 -2.79 23.14
CA ALA A 89 -11.46 -1.82 22.07
C ALA A 89 -11.46 -0.37 22.58
N SER A 90 -12.25 -0.06 23.61
CA SER A 90 -12.26 1.25 24.25
C SER A 90 -11.03 1.51 25.12
N ALA A 91 -10.47 0.47 25.77
CA ALA A 91 -9.22 0.58 26.52
C ALA A 91 -8.02 0.86 25.59
N ASP A 92 -7.90 0.09 24.49
CA ASP A 92 -6.83 0.29 23.49
C ASP A 92 -6.88 1.68 22.86
N SER A 93 -8.09 2.17 22.56
CA SER A 93 -8.30 3.51 22.01
C SER A 93 -7.90 4.62 23.01
N SER A 94 -8.16 4.40 24.31
CA SER A 94 -7.79 5.34 25.36
C SER A 94 -6.28 5.42 25.54
N GLU A 95 -5.59 4.28 25.48
CA GLU A 95 -4.13 4.23 25.52
C GLU A 95 -3.51 4.91 24.29
N ALA A 96 -4.04 4.65 23.09
CA ALA A 96 -3.59 5.30 21.87
C ALA A 96 -3.79 6.83 21.93
N LEU A 97 -4.90 7.32 22.48
CA LEU A 97 -5.11 8.76 22.71
C LEU A 97 -4.09 9.34 23.69
N ALA A 98 -3.79 8.63 24.78
CA ALA A 98 -2.77 9.07 25.73
C ALA A 98 -1.38 9.14 25.08
N ARG A 99 -1.02 8.16 24.25
CA ARG A 99 0.23 8.17 23.47
C ARG A 99 0.26 9.29 22.43
N LEU A 100 -0.85 9.52 21.72
CA LEU A 100 -0.99 10.60 20.74
C LEU A 100 -0.70 11.96 21.35
N ALA A 101 -1.17 12.21 22.58
CA ALA A 101 -0.92 13.46 23.31
C ALA A 101 0.57 13.70 23.64
N THR A 102 1.42 12.68 23.56
CA THR A 102 2.88 12.80 23.75
C THR A 102 3.64 13.09 22.46
N LEU A 103 3.02 12.86 21.30
CA LEU A 103 3.69 13.08 20.02
C LEU A 103 3.86 14.58 19.76
N PRO A 104 5.05 15.05 19.35
CA PRO A 104 5.21 16.43 18.94
C PRO A 104 4.28 16.76 17.77
N ILE A 105 3.72 17.96 17.77
CA ILE A 105 2.94 18.49 16.65
C ILE A 105 3.79 19.53 15.91
N LYS A 106 4.10 19.28 14.64
CA LYS A 106 4.88 20.19 13.78
C LYS A 106 4.38 20.13 12.34
N GLY A 107 4.76 21.11 11.52
CA GLY A 107 4.52 21.05 10.07
C GLY A 107 5.29 19.90 9.39
N ARG A 108 4.94 19.60 8.14
CA ARG A 108 5.76 18.71 7.29
C ARG A 108 7.09 19.39 6.97
N ALA A 109 8.19 18.68 7.19
CA ALA A 109 9.49 19.08 6.66
C ALA A 109 9.54 18.88 5.14
N PRO A 110 10.46 19.54 4.41
CA PRO A 110 10.64 19.31 2.98
C PRO A 110 10.98 17.86 2.67
N LYS A 111 10.47 17.34 1.54
CA LYS A 111 10.85 16.02 1.00
C LYS A 111 12.26 16.00 0.36
N THR A 112 12.98 17.12 0.39
CA THR A 112 14.31 17.26 -0.21
C THR A 112 15.27 16.20 0.33
N GLY A 113 16.01 15.56 -0.57
CA GLY A 113 16.98 14.53 -0.22
C GLY A 113 16.39 13.16 0.10
N TYR A 114 15.07 12.99 0.06
CA TYR A 114 14.44 11.69 0.25
C TYR A 114 14.81 10.71 -0.86
N SER A 115 15.30 9.53 -0.47
CA SER A 115 15.34 8.31 -1.27
C SER A 115 14.94 7.14 -0.38
N ARG A 116 14.27 6.13 -0.95
CA ARG A 116 13.93 4.89 -0.22
C ARG A 116 15.19 4.18 0.28
N ASP A 117 16.29 4.24 -0.46
CA ASP A 117 17.56 3.60 -0.11
C ASP A 117 18.17 4.14 1.19
N LEU A 118 17.74 5.33 1.63
CA LEU A 118 18.17 5.88 2.93
C LEU A 118 17.60 5.09 4.12
N PHE A 119 16.60 4.24 3.88
CA PHE A 119 16.06 3.29 4.85
C PHE A 119 16.70 1.90 4.74
N GLY A 120 17.87 1.80 4.10
CA GLY A 120 18.59 0.54 3.96
C GLY A 120 18.01 -0.37 2.88
N GLN A 121 18.49 -1.62 2.86
CA GLN A 121 18.02 -2.61 1.91
C GLN A 121 16.54 -2.92 2.15
N ALA A 122 15.76 -2.95 1.07
CA ALA A 122 14.38 -3.37 1.14
C ALA A 122 14.29 -4.81 1.63
N TRP A 123 13.41 -5.05 2.61
CA TRP A 123 13.16 -6.37 3.18
C TRP A 123 14.38 -7.02 3.84
N SER A 124 15.30 -6.22 4.37
CA SER A 124 16.51 -6.70 5.04
C SER A 124 16.18 -7.62 6.22
N ASP A 125 16.93 -8.72 6.34
CA ASP A 125 16.98 -9.53 7.57
C ASP A 125 18.04 -8.99 8.55
N ASP A 126 18.96 -8.13 8.08
CA ASP A 126 19.99 -7.50 8.91
C ASP A 126 19.42 -6.26 9.61
N VAL A 127 18.54 -6.48 10.59
CA VAL A 127 17.87 -5.46 11.40
C VAL A 127 17.69 -5.92 12.85
N SER A 128 17.49 -4.97 13.76
CA SER A 128 17.42 -5.22 15.22
C SER A 128 15.99 -5.45 15.73
N VAL A 129 15.00 -5.27 14.86
CA VAL A 129 13.57 -5.38 15.17
C VAL A 129 13.08 -6.83 15.12
N GLU A 130 11.81 -7.03 15.48
CA GLU A 130 11.20 -8.36 15.47
C GLU A 130 11.37 -9.05 14.11
N PHE A 131 11.69 -10.34 14.17
CA PHE A 131 12.06 -11.21 13.04
C PHE A 131 13.42 -10.96 12.39
N GLY A 132 14.16 -9.90 12.74
CA GLY A 132 15.52 -9.71 12.24
C GLY A 132 16.50 -10.83 12.64
N GLY A 133 17.43 -11.16 11.75
CA GLY A 133 18.50 -12.13 11.92
C GLY A 133 18.04 -13.59 11.95
N ASN A 134 16.86 -13.88 11.40
CA ASN A 134 16.28 -15.23 11.44
C ASN A 134 16.65 -16.08 10.19
N GLY A 135 17.24 -15.45 9.17
CA GLY A 135 17.65 -16.08 7.91
C GLY A 135 16.59 -16.06 6.81
N CYS A 136 15.46 -15.37 7.01
CA CYS A 136 14.42 -15.09 6.04
C CYS A 136 14.35 -13.57 5.81
N ASP A 137 14.02 -13.13 4.59
CA ASP A 137 13.78 -11.70 4.37
C ASP A 137 12.51 -11.22 5.08
N THR A 138 12.50 -9.93 5.44
CA THR A 138 11.39 -9.33 6.18
C THR A 138 10.06 -9.46 5.42
N ARG A 139 10.04 -9.42 4.09
CA ARG A 139 8.81 -9.59 3.31
C ARG A 139 8.18 -10.94 3.58
N ASN A 140 8.97 -12.00 3.55
CA ASN A 140 8.49 -13.34 3.85
C ASN A 140 8.09 -13.51 5.32
N ASP A 141 8.75 -12.82 6.26
CA ASP A 141 8.32 -12.81 7.65
C ASP A 141 6.92 -12.19 7.82
N ILE A 142 6.65 -11.08 7.13
CA ILE A 142 5.31 -10.46 7.15
C ILE A 142 4.28 -11.35 6.45
N LEU A 143 4.61 -11.95 5.32
CA LEU A 143 3.71 -12.92 4.66
C LEU A 143 3.42 -14.12 5.58
N ARG A 144 4.42 -14.63 6.29
CA ARG A 144 4.23 -15.73 7.25
C ARG A 144 3.30 -15.33 8.40
N ARG A 145 3.44 -14.10 8.89
CA ARG A 145 2.62 -13.58 9.99
C ARG A 145 1.17 -13.34 9.55
N ASP A 146 0.97 -12.79 8.36
CA ASP A 146 -0.32 -12.23 7.95
C ASP A 146 -1.17 -13.18 7.08
N LEU A 147 -0.55 -14.17 6.43
CA LEU A 147 -1.28 -15.16 5.63
C LEU A 147 -1.72 -16.35 6.50
N VAL A 148 -2.82 -16.97 6.09
CA VAL A 148 -3.24 -18.30 6.56
C VAL A 148 -3.10 -19.32 5.44
N ASP A 149 -3.23 -20.62 5.76
CA ASP A 149 -3.13 -21.72 4.78
C ASP A 149 -1.86 -21.67 3.93
N ILE A 150 -0.73 -21.35 4.59
CA ILE A 150 0.55 -21.08 3.95
C ILE A 150 1.17 -22.36 3.38
N VAL A 151 1.72 -22.25 2.18
CA VAL A 151 2.65 -23.22 1.60
C VAL A 151 4.00 -22.56 1.41
N TYR A 152 5.06 -23.18 1.90
CA TYR A 152 6.45 -22.73 1.70
C TYR A 152 7.08 -23.36 0.46
N ARG A 153 8.04 -22.64 -0.15
CA ARG A 153 8.90 -23.23 -1.18
C ARG A 153 9.81 -24.29 -0.55
N PRO A 154 9.86 -25.52 -1.10
CA PRO A 154 10.77 -26.55 -0.63
C PRO A 154 12.24 -26.09 -0.62
N GLY A 155 13.02 -26.55 0.35
CA GLY A 155 14.44 -26.25 0.45
C GLY A 155 14.78 -24.86 1.00
N THR A 156 13.77 -24.06 1.39
CA THR A 156 13.98 -22.70 1.92
C THR A 156 13.94 -22.62 3.45
N ARG A 157 13.88 -23.76 4.16
CA ARG A 157 13.72 -23.83 5.62
C ARG A 157 12.51 -23.02 6.11
N ASP A 158 11.38 -23.17 5.41
CA ASP A 158 10.13 -22.45 5.67
C ASP A 158 10.28 -20.92 5.64
N CYS A 159 11.26 -20.40 4.88
CA CYS A 159 11.41 -18.97 4.66
C CYS A 159 10.50 -18.46 3.55
N VAL A 160 10.59 -19.04 2.34
CA VAL A 160 9.93 -18.41 1.19
C VAL A 160 8.48 -18.87 1.10
N VAL A 161 7.55 -17.97 1.37
CA VAL A 161 6.11 -18.22 1.20
C VAL A 161 5.79 -18.33 -0.29
N ALA A 162 5.29 -19.49 -0.71
CA ALA A 162 4.91 -19.79 -2.09
C ALA A 162 3.44 -19.44 -2.35
N SER A 163 2.55 -19.71 -1.39
CA SER A 163 1.14 -19.35 -1.46
C SER A 163 0.53 -19.23 -0.06
N GLY A 164 -0.66 -18.66 0.03
CA GLY A 164 -1.45 -18.55 1.24
C GLY A 164 -2.72 -17.74 0.96
N THR A 165 -3.48 -17.46 2.00
CA THR A 165 -4.69 -16.64 1.93
C THR A 165 -4.56 -15.44 2.84
N LEU A 166 -4.70 -14.24 2.28
CA LEU A 166 -4.71 -12.99 3.04
C LEU A 166 -6.15 -12.65 3.42
N ASN A 167 -6.40 -12.47 4.72
CA ASN A 167 -7.60 -11.77 5.18
C ASN A 167 -7.24 -10.29 5.30
N ASP A 168 -7.43 -9.54 4.22
CA ASP A 168 -6.91 -8.17 4.10
C ASP A 168 -7.66 -7.21 5.04
N LEU A 169 -6.92 -6.64 5.98
CA LEU A 169 -7.50 -5.74 6.98
C LEU A 169 -7.85 -4.38 6.39
N TYR A 170 -7.23 -3.97 5.27
CA TYR A 170 -7.52 -2.66 4.65
C TYR A 170 -8.87 -2.63 3.95
N THR A 171 -9.20 -3.67 3.18
CA THR A 171 -10.45 -3.79 2.43
C THR A 171 -11.51 -4.63 3.15
N GLY A 172 -11.11 -5.50 4.07
CA GLY A 172 -11.99 -6.49 4.69
C GLY A 172 -12.32 -7.68 3.77
N THR A 173 -11.58 -7.83 2.68
CA THR A 173 -11.76 -8.92 1.69
C THR A 173 -10.72 -10.01 1.88
N THR A 174 -10.96 -11.18 1.30
CA THR A 174 -10.02 -12.30 1.28
C THR A 174 -9.34 -12.38 -0.08
N ILE A 175 -8.02 -12.51 -0.10
CA ILE A 175 -7.20 -12.55 -1.32
C ILE A 175 -6.36 -13.82 -1.30
N ALA A 176 -6.48 -14.64 -2.35
CA ALA A 176 -5.58 -15.76 -2.56
C ALA A 176 -4.22 -15.24 -3.05
N PHE A 177 -3.16 -15.54 -2.29
CA PHE A 177 -1.79 -15.23 -2.66
C PHE A 177 -1.12 -16.47 -3.26
N THR A 178 -0.54 -16.31 -4.44
CA THR A 178 0.37 -17.27 -5.08
C THR A 178 1.54 -16.51 -5.68
N ARG A 179 2.73 -16.76 -5.16
CA ARG A 179 3.96 -16.10 -5.61
C ARG A 179 4.15 -16.30 -7.12
N GLY A 180 4.13 -15.19 -7.85
CA GLY A 180 4.24 -15.13 -9.31
C GLY A 180 3.56 -13.88 -9.86
N GLN A 181 3.70 -13.65 -11.17
CA GLN A 181 3.22 -12.45 -11.86
C GLN A 181 1.73 -12.12 -11.61
N ASP A 182 0.87 -13.12 -11.44
CA ASP A 182 -0.58 -12.92 -11.40
C ASP A 182 -1.09 -12.35 -10.07
N THR A 183 -0.45 -12.68 -8.93
CA THR A 183 -0.97 -12.28 -7.61
C THR A 183 0.08 -11.70 -6.66
N SER A 184 1.39 -11.74 -7.00
CA SER A 184 2.42 -11.07 -6.19
C SER A 184 2.19 -9.56 -6.07
N THR A 185 1.62 -8.94 -7.10
CA THR A 185 1.26 -7.51 -7.10
C THR A 185 -0.07 -7.24 -6.40
N ALA A 186 -0.94 -8.25 -6.30
CA ALA A 186 -2.21 -8.18 -5.58
C ALA A 186 -2.02 -8.16 -4.06
N VAL A 187 -0.95 -8.76 -3.54
CA VAL A 187 -0.57 -8.67 -2.12
C VAL A 187 0.76 -7.93 -1.96
N GLN A 188 0.70 -6.73 -1.39
CA GLN A 188 1.87 -5.90 -1.10
C GLN A 188 2.14 -5.86 0.40
N ILE A 189 3.40 -5.64 0.77
CA ILE A 189 3.73 -5.30 2.16
C ILE A 189 3.77 -3.78 2.26
N ASP A 190 2.80 -3.20 2.95
CA ASP A 190 2.70 -1.76 3.19
C ASP A 190 3.47 -1.35 4.44
N HIS A 191 4.06 -0.16 4.37
CA HIS A 191 4.48 0.61 5.52
C HIS A 191 3.29 1.42 6.06
N VAL A 192 2.68 0.96 7.15
CA VAL A 192 1.52 1.58 7.80
C VAL A 192 1.75 3.07 8.06
N VAL A 193 2.97 3.45 8.47
CA VAL A 193 3.53 4.80 8.33
C VAL A 193 4.49 4.81 7.14
N ALA A 194 4.07 5.43 6.02
CA ALA A 194 4.84 5.42 4.78
C ALA A 194 6.23 6.05 4.93
N LEU A 195 7.25 5.49 4.25
CA LEU A 195 8.65 5.98 4.34
C LEU A 195 8.81 7.46 3.98
N SER A 196 8.11 7.91 2.92
CA SER A 196 8.11 9.32 2.46
C SER A 196 7.42 10.26 3.46
N ASP A 197 6.36 9.79 4.13
CA ASP A 197 5.70 10.54 5.19
C ASP A 197 6.61 10.67 6.42
N ALA A 198 7.20 9.54 6.83
CA ALA A 198 8.14 9.48 7.95
C ALA A 198 9.35 10.39 7.74
N TRP A 199 9.92 10.44 6.52
CA TRP A 199 11.02 11.34 6.17
C TRP A 199 10.69 12.80 6.51
N GLN A 200 9.53 13.27 6.05
CA GLN A 200 9.03 14.62 6.27
C GLN A 200 8.59 14.86 7.72
N LYS A 201 8.54 13.82 8.54
CA LYS A 201 8.04 13.85 9.92
C LYS A 201 9.04 13.32 10.97
N GLY A 202 10.32 13.28 10.62
CA GLY A 202 11.41 13.07 11.57
C GLY A 202 12.42 12.00 11.19
N ALA A 203 12.09 11.09 10.27
CA ALA A 203 12.99 9.99 9.91
C ALA A 203 14.30 10.49 9.26
N GLN A 204 14.31 11.69 8.67
CA GLN A 204 15.54 12.32 8.17
C GLN A 204 16.58 12.62 9.27
N GLN A 205 16.17 12.64 10.55
CA GLN A 205 17.05 12.90 11.70
C GLN A 205 17.53 11.61 12.37
N LEU A 206 16.93 10.47 12.02
CA LEU A 206 17.35 9.17 12.53
C LEU A 206 18.71 8.79 11.94
N ASP A 207 19.48 7.98 12.66
CA ASP A 207 20.65 7.34 12.06
C ASP A 207 20.20 6.27 11.04
N ALA A 208 21.15 5.78 10.24
CA ALA A 208 20.85 4.83 9.17
C ALA A 208 20.33 3.49 9.68
N GLY A 209 20.83 3.00 10.83
CA GLY A 209 20.38 1.75 11.43
C GLY A 209 18.93 1.88 11.90
N THR A 210 18.59 2.94 12.62
CA THR A 210 17.22 3.18 13.08
C THR A 210 16.25 3.38 11.91
N ARG A 211 16.67 3.95 10.76
CA ARG A 211 15.83 3.97 9.55
C ARG A 211 15.63 2.59 8.93
N ALA A 212 16.66 1.74 8.93
CA ALA A 212 16.54 0.37 8.46
C ALA A 212 15.59 -0.44 9.34
N ASP A 213 15.70 -0.28 10.66
CA ASP A 213 14.77 -0.85 11.63
C ASP A 213 13.34 -0.35 11.37
N PHE A 214 13.11 0.96 11.21
CA PHE A 214 11.79 1.53 10.89
C PHE A 214 11.14 0.93 9.63
N ALA A 215 11.95 0.68 8.59
CA ALA A 215 11.46 0.14 7.33
C ALA A 215 11.22 -1.37 7.34
N ASN A 216 11.77 -2.09 8.33
CA ASN A 216 11.63 -3.54 8.43
C ASN A 216 10.89 -3.99 9.71
N ASP A 217 10.46 -3.06 10.56
CA ASP A 217 9.72 -3.38 11.78
C ASP A 217 8.35 -3.97 11.47
N PRO A 218 8.04 -5.19 11.95
CA PRO A 218 6.70 -5.77 11.81
C PRO A 218 5.60 -4.88 12.39
N ARG A 219 5.88 -3.99 13.35
CA ARG A 219 4.93 -2.97 13.82
C ARG A 219 4.59 -1.93 12.76
N ASN A 220 5.47 -1.67 11.81
CA ASN A 220 5.21 -0.76 10.69
C ASN A 220 4.82 -1.49 9.40
N LEU A 221 4.94 -2.81 9.33
CA LEU A 221 4.70 -3.57 8.09
C LEU A 221 3.45 -4.44 8.09
N GLN A 222 2.70 -4.47 6.98
CA GLN A 222 1.50 -5.29 6.85
C GLN A 222 1.26 -5.79 5.43
N ALA A 223 0.91 -7.07 5.28
CA ALA A 223 0.40 -7.59 4.01
C ALA A 223 -1.01 -7.05 3.73
N VAL A 224 -1.21 -6.44 2.57
CA VAL A 224 -2.45 -5.75 2.19
C VAL A 224 -2.76 -5.89 0.70
N ASP A 225 -3.99 -5.57 0.32
CA ASP A 225 -4.41 -5.42 -1.08
C ASP A 225 -3.55 -4.36 -1.82
N GLY A 226 -2.95 -4.76 -2.93
CA GLY A 226 -2.01 -3.94 -3.69
C GLY A 226 -2.62 -2.65 -4.26
N PRO A 227 -3.75 -2.68 -4.99
CA PRO A 227 -4.43 -1.48 -5.47
C PRO A 227 -4.85 -0.52 -4.35
N THR A 228 -5.30 -1.03 -3.20
CA THR A 228 -5.64 -0.21 -2.03
C THR A 228 -4.41 0.47 -1.44
N ASN A 229 -3.28 -0.25 -1.38
CA ASN A 229 -2.02 0.32 -0.94
C ASN A 229 -1.49 1.40 -1.89
N GLN A 230 -1.63 1.21 -3.21
CA GLN A 230 -1.26 2.22 -4.19
C GLN A 230 -2.10 3.51 -4.04
N GLN A 231 -3.38 3.37 -3.72
CA GLN A 231 -4.25 4.52 -3.41
C GLN A 231 -3.81 5.26 -2.13
N LYS A 232 -3.31 4.55 -1.12
CA LYS A 232 -2.75 5.14 0.11
C LYS A 232 -1.51 6.00 -0.19
N SER A 233 -0.61 5.53 -1.06
CA SER A 233 0.64 6.21 -1.40
C SER A 233 1.42 6.63 -0.13
N ASP A 234 1.83 7.90 -0.02
CA ASP A 234 2.46 8.49 1.17
C ASP A 234 1.49 9.29 2.07
N GLY A 235 0.18 8.99 1.97
CA GLY A 235 -0.85 9.61 2.79
C GLY A 235 -0.74 9.27 4.28
N ASP A 236 -0.91 10.29 5.13
CA ASP A 236 -1.07 10.12 6.57
C ASP A 236 -2.55 9.90 6.95
N ALA A 237 -2.84 9.71 8.24
CA ALA A 237 -4.20 9.49 8.74
C ALA A 237 -5.19 10.64 8.45
N ALA A 238 -4.72 11.85 8.13
CA ALA A 238 -5.59 12.94 7.67
C ALA A 238 -5.92 12.85 6.17
N THR A 239 -5.04 12.23 5.39
CA THR A 239 -5.13 12.14 3.94
C THR A 239 -5.85 10.86 3.50
N TRP A 240 -5.57 9.75 4.18
CA TRP A 240 -6.08 8.44 3.81
C TRP A 240 -6.32 7.56 5.04
N LEU A 241 -7.45 6.85 5.04
CA LEU A 241 -7.80 5.82 6.01
C LEU A 241 -8.30 4.59 5.27
N PRO A 242 -8.05 3.36 5.79
CA PRO A 242 -8.53 2.15 5.15
C PRO A 242 -10.04 2.17 4.86
N PRO A 243 -10.49 1.64 3.71
CA PRO A 243 -11.92 1.55 3.40
C PRO A 243 -12.68 0.67 4.40
N ASN A 244 -12.05 -0.37 4.95
CA ASN A 244 -12.59 -1.15 6.05
C ASN A 244 -12.65 -0.31 7.34
N ARG A 245 -13.82 0.25 7.64
CA ARG A 245 -14.03 1.12 8.81
C ARG A 245 -13.77 0.42 10.14
N ALA A 246 -14.05 -0.88 10.23
CA ALA A 246 -13.84 -1.65 11.46
C ALA A 246 -12.36 -1.72 11.86
N TYR A 247 -11.45 -1.57 10.89
CA TYR A 247 -10.00 -1.63 11.13
C TYR A 247 -9.36 -0.27 11.46
N ARG A 248 -10.06 0.85 11.27
CA ARG A 248 -9.47 2.20 11.38
C ARG A 248 -8.90 2.51 12.78
N CYS A 249 -9.54 2.00 13.83
CA CYS A 249 -9.07 2.14 15.21
C CYS A 249 -7.67 1.53 15.37
N THR A 250 -7.52 0.27 14.96
CA THR A 250 -6.26 -0.46 15.01
C THR A 250 -5.22 0.20 14.12
N TYR A 251 -5.59 0.60 12.90
CA TYR A 251 -4.70 1.30 11.97
C TYR A 251 -4.12 2.59 12.58
N VAL A 252 -4.97 3.45 13.16
CA VAL A 252 -4.54 4.71 13.79
C VAL A 252 -3.71 4.47 15.05
N ALA A 253 -4.15 3.56 15.93
CA ALA A 253 -3.40 3.23 17.14
C ALA A 253 -1.98 2.72 16.80
N ARG A 254 -1.87 1.89 15.77
CA ARG A 254 -0.61 1.37 15.25
C ARG A 254 0.29 2.47 14.68
N GLN A 255 -0.27 3.42 13.91
CA GLN A 255 0.51 4.58 13.44
C GLN A 255 1.06 5.42 14.60
N ILE A 256 0.27 5.62 15.65
CA ILE A 256 0.69 6.37 16.85
C ILE A 256 1.82 5.61 17.57
N GLU A 257 1.68 4.30 17.74
CA GLU A 257 2.72 3.47 18.36
C GLU A 257 4.04 3.55 17.59
N VAL A 258 4.02 3.34 16.27
CA VAL A 258 5.19 3.45 15.41
C VAL A 258 5.81 4.85 15.53
N LYS A 259 5.02 5.91 15.41
CA LYS A 259 5.54 7.28 15.51
C LYS A 259 6.16 7.55 16.88
N ALA A 260 5.59 7.02 17.96
CA ALA A 260 6.13 7.15 19.31
C ALA A 260 7.48 6.42 19.47
N ILE A 261 7.58 5.16 18.99
CA ILE A 261 8.81 4.36 19.08
C ILE A 261 9.97 5.04 18.34
N TYR A 262 9.71 5.56 17.14
CA TYR A 262 10.74 6.14 16.28
C TYR A 262 10.90 7.66 16.44
N GLY A 263 10.27 8.27 17.46
CA GLY A 263 10.40 9.70 17.75
C GLY A 263 9.93 10.63 16.61
N LEU A 264 8.95 10.18 15.83
CA LEU A 264 8.37 10.94 14.73
C LEU A 264 7.29 11.91 15.26
N TRP A 265 7.07 13.00 14.53
CA TRP A 265 5.99 13.94 14.83
C TRP A 265 4.77 13.73 13.94
N VAL A 266 3.67 14.36 14.32
CA VAL A 266 2.45 14.45 13.52
C VAL A 266 2.19 15.90 13.10
N THR A 267 1.45 16.09 12.02
CA THR A 267 0.88 17.42 11.73
C THR A 267 -0.35 17.66 12.58
N GLN A 268 -0.79 18.92 12.71
CA GLN A 268 -2.03 19.23 13.42
C GLN A 268 -3.22 18.49 12.78
N ALA A 269 -3.32 18.50 11.44
CA ALA A 269 -4.41 17.82 10.74
C ALA A 269 -4.41 16.30 10.98
N GLU A 270 -3.23 15.68 10.96
CA GLU A 270 -3.06 14.25 11.26
C GLU A 270 -3.42 13.94 12.70
N HIS A 271 -2.91 14.71 13.66
CA HIS A 271 -3.25 14.57 15.08
C HIS A 271 -4.77 14.62 15.30
N ASP A 272 -5.44 15.63 14.72
CA ASP A 272 -6.87 15.79 14.86
C ASP A 272 -7.65 14.65 14.20
N ALA A 273 -7.16 14.15 13.05
CA ALA A 273 -7.76 12.99 12.38
C ALA A 273 -7.63 11.71 13.22
N MET A 274 -6.44 11.45 13.77
CA MET A 274 -6.19 10.33 14.65
C MET A 274 -7.07 10.39 15.91
N ALA A 275 -7.17 11.56 16.56
CA ALA A 275 -8.00 11.77 17.73
C ALA A 275 -9.49 11.54 17.45
N ARG A 276 -9.99 12.03 16.30
CA ARG A 276 -11.39 11.79 15.87
C ARG A 276 -11.67 10.31 15.71
N VAL A 277 -10.83 9.60 14.96
CA VAL A 277 -11.00 8.15 14.74
C VAL A 277 -11.05 7.41 16.08
N LEU A 278 -10.07 7.64 16.96
CA LEU A 278 -10.00 6.93 18.25
C LEU A 278 -11.17 7.26 19.19
N THR A 279 -11.72 8.49 19.12
CA THR A 279 -12.90 8.86 19.91
C THR A 279 -14.13 8.07 19.46
N GLU A 280 -14.30 7.88 18.15
CA GLU A 280 -15.40 7.08 17.57
C GLU A 280 -15.29 5.59 17.95
N CYS A 281 -14.06 5.09 18.14
CA CYS A 281 -13.79 3.71 18.53
C CYS A 281 -14.25 3.36 19.95
N GLY A 282 -14.28 4.34 20.86
CA GLY A 282 -14.72 4.16 22.25
C GLY A 282 -16.23 4.05 22.44
N GLY A 283 -17.03 4.09 21.37
CA GLY A 283 -18.49 4.13 21.45
C GLY A 283 -19.04 5.43 22.04
N GLY A 284 -18.17 6.44 22.22
CA GLY A 284 -18.62 7.81 22.41
C GLY A 284 -19.31 8.24 21.13
N ALA A 285 -20.63 8.39 21.17
CA ALA A 285 -21.26 9.33 20.26
C ALA A 285 -20.41 10.61 20.30
N PRO A 286 -20.07 11.24 19.16
CA PRO A 286 -19.38 12.51 19.20
C PRO A 286 -20.14 13.37 20.19
N ALA A 287 -19.48 13.84 21.26
CA ALA A 287 -20.05 14.88 22.08
C ALA A 287 -20.52 15.93 21.08
N ALA A 288 -21.84 16.13 21.01
CA ALA A 288 -22.44 17.06 20.07
C ALA A 288 -21.56 18.30 20.12
N ALA A 289 -20.94 18.65 18.98
CA ALA A 289 -20.17 19.87 18.89
C ALA A 289 -21.01 20.95 19.56
N PRO A 290 -20.47 21.74 20.51
CA PRO A 290 -21.28 22.78 21.11
C PRO A 290 -21.87 23.57 19.94
N ALA A 291 -23.21 23.61 19.88
CA ALA A 291 -23.88 24.50 18.94
C ALA A 291 -23.17 25.85 19.04
N PRO A 292 -22.82 26.50 17.91
CA PRO A 292 -22.09 27.75 17.96
C PRO A 292 -22.85 28.66 18.92
N THR A 293 -22.22 29.01 20.04
CA THR A 293 -22.78 29.98 20.95
C THR A 293 -22.85 31.26 20.12
N THR A 294 -24.05 31.63 19.72
CA THR A 294 -24.37 32.95 19.18
C THR A 294 -24.06 33.97 20.28
N THR A 295 -22.78 34.28 20.44
CA THR A 295 -22.39 35.60 20.87
C THR A 295 -22.89 36.52 19.78
N THR A 296 -23.94 37.28 20.07
CA THR A 296 -24.37 38.41 19.25
C THR A 296 -23.22 39.41 19.18
N ARG A 297 -22.27 39.15 18.28
CA ARG A 297 -21.36 40.17 17.79
C ARG A 297 -22.16 40.92 16.74
N GLN A 298 -22.57 42.12 17.12
CA GLN A 298 -23.16 43.10 16.22
C GLN A 298 -22.29 43.18 14.95
N ALA A 299 -22.89 42.83 13.82
CA ALA A 299 -22.22 42.84 12.53
C ALA A 299 -21.84 44.28 12.16
N PRO A 300 -20.58 44.55 11.75
CA PRO A 300 -20.30 45.78 11.02
C PRO A 300 -21.10 45.80 9.71
N ALA A 301 -21.47 47.00 9.27
CA ALA A 301 -22.29 47.24 8.09
C ALA A 301 -21.82 46.42 6.87
N PRO A 302 -22.75 45.90 6.04
CA PRO A 302 -22.39 45.06 4.90
C PRO A 302 -21.53 45.83 3.91
N ALA A 303 -20.37 45.27 3.57
CA ALA A 303 -19.63 45.65 2.38
C ALA A 303 -20.52 45.41 1.13
N PRO A 304 -20.42 46.25 0.08
CA PRO A 304 -21.22 46.08 -1.12
C PRO A 304 -20.93 44.71 -1.76
N ALA A 305 -22.00 44.04 -2.21
CA ALA A 305 -21.92 42.74 -2.85
C ALA A 305 -20.98 42.79 -4.07
N PRO A 306 -20.09 41.80 -4.25
CA PRO A 306 -19.34 41.67 -5.49
C PRO A 306 -20.31 41.41 -6.66
N SER A 307 -20.02 42.01 -7.82
CA SER A 307 -20.78 41.77 -9.06
C SER A 307 -20.87 40.27 -9.38
N PRO A 308 -21.98 39.81 -9.98
CA PRO A 308 -22.12 38.43 -10.40
C PRO A 308 -20.99 38.06 -11.37
N ALA A 309 -20.30 36.97 -11.06
CA ALA A 309 -19.33 36.37 -11.96
C ALA A 309 -20.02 36.01 -13.29
N PRO A 310 -19.38 36.26 -14.46
CA PRO A 310 -19.93 35.85 -15.73
C PRO A 310 -20.14 34.33 -15.75
N ALA A 311 -21.23 33.91 -16.41
CA ALA A 311 -21.56 32.49 -16.59
C ALA A 311 -20.37 31.74 -17.19
N PRO A 312 -20.07 30.52 -16.74
CA PRO A 312 -19.00 29.71 -17.30
C PRO A 312 -19.27 29.50 -18.80
N ALA A 313 -18.24 29.75 -19.62
CA ALA A 313 -18.28 29.45 -21.04
C ALA A 313 -18.61 27.95 -21.23
N PRO A 314 -19.31 27.57 -22.32
CA PRO A 314 -19.53 26.17 -22.65
C PRO A 314 -18.20 25.43 -22.67
N ALA A 315 -18.20 24.24 -22.05
CA ALA A 315 -17.03 23.39 -21.96
C ALA A 315 -16.41 23.19 -23.36
N PRO A 316 -15.09 23.35 -23.52
CA PRO A 316 -14.44 23.01 -24.77
C PRO A 316 -14.72 21.55 -25.10
N ALA A 317 -14.97 21.27 -26.38
CA ALA A 317 -14.98 19.91 -26.90
C ALA A 317 -13.69 19.18 -26.45
N PRO A 318 -13.74 17.85 -26.21
CA PRO A 318 -12.59 17.09 -25.73
C PRO A 318 -11.34 17.46 -26.51
N ALA A 319 -10.38 18.08 -25.82
CA ALA A 319 -9.05 18.22 -26.37
C ALA A 319 -8.49 16.80 -26.54
N GLU A 320 -7.94 16.55 -27.72
CA GLU A 320 -7.26 15.32 -28.11
C GLU A 320 -6.33 14.86 -26.97
N PRO A 321 -6.28 13.55 -26.64
CA PRO A 321 -5.48 13.05 -25.54
C PRO A 321 -4.04 13.58 -25.64
N ALA A 322 -3.52 14.06 -24.51
CA ALA A 322 -2.12 14.45 -24.40
C ALA A 322 -1.24 13.32 -24.96
N PRO A 323 -0.16 13.63 -25.70
CA PRO A 323 0.72 12.60 -26.21
C PRO A 323 1.16 11.70 -25.04
N ALA A 324 1.09 10.38 -25.27
CA ALA A 324 1.54 9.39 -24.31
C ALA A 324 2.90 9.81 -23.71
N PRO A 325 3.13 9.58 -22.40
CA PRO A 325 4.44 9.87 -21.81
C PRO A 325 5.50 9.23 -22.70
N ALA A 326 6.51 10.02 -23.09
CA ALA A 326 7.59 9.54 -23.94
C ALA A 326 8.09 8.22 -23.37
N GLU A 327 8.14 7.16 -24.19
CA GLU A 327 8.63 5.86 -23.77
C GLU A 327 10.05 6.01 -23.24
N VAL A 328 10.18 6.10 -21.92
CA VAL A 328 11.48 6.21 -21.27
C VAL A 328 12.17 4.87 -21.47
N TYR A 329 13.19 4.82 -22.33
CA TYR A 329 13.89 3.57 -22.64
C TYR A 329 15.19 3.48 -21.87
N TYR A 330 15.30 2.47 -21.00
CA TYR A 330 16.58 2.07 -20.41
C TYR A 330 17.17 0.89 -21.18
N LYS A 331 18.46 1.00 -21.53
CA LYS A 331 19.19 -0.08 -22.22
C LYS A 331 19.29 -1.33 -21.35
N ASN A 332 19.51 -1.15 -20.05
CA ASN A 332 19.67 -2.18 -19.03
C ASN A 332 19.53 -1.56 -17.62
N CYS A 333 19.62 -2.39 -16.58
CA CYS A 333 19.48 -1.95 -15.19
C CYS A 333 20.57 -1.00 -14.71
N ALA A 334 21.76 -1.03 -15.30
CA ALA A 334 22.80 -0.04 -14.99
C ALA A 334 22.39 1.37 -15.45
N ALA A 335 21.75 1.49 -16.63
CA ALA A 335 21.24 2.77 -17.12
C ALA A 335 20.05 3.28 -16.28
N ALA A 336 19.14 2.38 -15.87
CA ALA A 336 18.02 2.73 -14.99
C ALA A 336 18.51 3.22 -13.61
N ARG A 337 19.48 2.53 -13.00
CA ARG A 337 20.11 2.95 -11.73
C ARG A 337 20.89 4.26 -11.87
N ALA A 338 21.64 4.45 -12.94
CA ALA A 338 22.37 5.70 -13.20
C ALA A 338 21.43 6.90 -13.41
N ALA A 339 20.22 6.67 -13.91
CA ALA A 339 19.17 7.67 -14.05
C ALA A 339 18.34 7.88 -12.77
N GLY A 340 18.61 7.13 -11.69
CA GLY A 340 17.85 7.20 -10.44
C GLY A 340 16.42 6.67 -10.55
N ALA A 341 16.14 5.83 -11.56
CA ALA A 341 14.80 5.33 -11.86
C ALA A 341 14.56 3.89 -11.41
N ALA A 342 15.58 3.19 -10.90
CA ALA A 342 15.44 1.84 -10.36
C ALA A 342 15.17 1.89 -8.84
N PRO A 343 14.44 0.91 -8.27
CA PRO A 343 13.75 -0.19 -8.96
C PRO A 343 12.57 0.30 -9.80
N LEU A 344 12.36 -0.33 -10.96
CA LEU A 344 11.28 0.00 -11.90
C LEU A 344 10.14 -1.00 -11.70
N TYR A 345 8.92 -0.52 -11.50
CA TYR A 345 7.75 -1.40 -11.28
C TYR A 345 6.96 -1.61 -12.58
N VAL A 346 6.30 -2.77 -12.74
CA VAL A 346 5.38 -3.03 -13.87
C VAL A 346 4.40 -1.87 -14.05
N GLY A 347 4.33 -1.34 -15.26
CA GLY A 347 3.46 -0.21 -15.61
C GLY A 347 4.11 1.17 -15.49
N GLU A 348 5.29 1.26 -14.86
CA GLU A 348 6.06 2.51 -14.83
C GLU A 348 6.82 2.77 -16.15
N PRO A 349 7.01 4.04 -16.54
CA PRO A 349 7.83 4.39 -17.69
C PRO A 349 9.24 3.81 -17.61
N GLY A 350 9.56 2.93 -18.56
CA GLY A 350 10.86 2.27 -18.67
C GLY A 350 11.00 0.92 -17.99
N TYR A 351 9.96 0.44 -17.32
CA TYR A 351 9.85 -0.97 -16.95
C TYR A 351 9.87 -1.88 -18.18
N ARG A 352 10.63 -2.98 -18.12
CA ARG A 352 10.68 -3.97 -19.19
C ARG A 352 10.80 -5.38 -18.59
N PRO A 353 9.96 -6.35 -19.02
CA PRO A 353 10.00 -7.72 -18.49
C PRO A 353 11.36 -8.41 -18.62
N LYS A 354 12.19 -8.01 -19.58
CA LYS A 354 13.55 -8.56 -19.75
C LYS A 354 14.60 -8.02 -18.76
N MET A 355 14.23 -7.00 -17.98
CA MET A 355 15.06 -6.36 -16.94
C MET A 355 14.62 -6.78 -15.53
N ASP A 356 13.49 -7.46 -15.44
CA ASP A 356 12.97 -8.18 -14.28
C ASP A 356 13.47 -9.63 -14.39
N GLY A 357 14.54 -9.94 -13.64
CA GLY A 357 15.29 -11.19 -13.80
C GLY A 357 14.59 -12.40 -13.20
N ASP A 358 13.77 -12.17 -12.18
CA ASP A 358 13.03 -13.19 -11.44
C ASP A 358 11.52 -13.14 -11.69
N GLY A 359 11.05 -12.17 -12.47
CA GLY A 359 9.68 -12.10 -12.94
C GLY A 359 8.73 -11.82 -11.79
N ASP A 360 9.07 -10.90 -10.88
CA ASP A 360 8.26 -10.55 -9.72
C ASP A 360 7.49 -9.23 -9.87
N GLY A 361 7.70 -8.54 -10.99
CA GLY A 361 7.11 -7.26 -11.32
C GLY A 361 7.95 -6.05 -10.93
N VAL A 362 9.18 -6.27 -10.47
CA VAL A 362 10.16 -5.25 -10.13
C VAL A 362 11.43 -5.49 -10.95
N ALA A 363 11.66 -4.62 -11.93
CA ALA A 363 12.88 -4.64 -12.73
C ALA A 363 14.00 -3.88 -12.01
N CYS A 364 15.22 -4.41 -12.11
CA CYS A 364 16.44 -3.76 -11.65
C CYS A 364 16.58 -3.59 -10.13
N GLU A 365 16.09 -4.57 -9.39
CA GLU A 365 16.38 -4.78 -7.97
C GLU A 365 17.89 -4.78 -7.64
#